data_AF-A0A1M5E322-F1
#
_entry.id   AF-A0A1M5E322-F1
#
_cell.length_a   1.000
_cell.length_b   1.000
_cell.length_c   1.000
_cell.angle_alpha   90.00
_cell.angle_beta   90.00
_cell.angle_gamma   90.00
#
_symmetry.space_group_name_H-M   'P 1'
#
loop_
_entity.id
_entity.type
_entity.pdbx_description
1 polymer ?
#
loop_
_entity_poly.entity_id
_entity_poly.type
_entity_poly.pdbx_seq_one_letter_code
_entity_poly.pdbx_strand_id
1 'polypeptide(L)'
;MTFTFFIRNNTILMTTRYFILFLLLTSYFHTFAQTQATGLQGLIDSSGNQYYEWAGYDVYLEEIKTPKNSKDISKLKKKYGLKNIKNEYSSLSISYPNTIIYSKDILERNGEKYPEIDEHRILYILDNLDNASSLIYIRKIGKRNTDIEKQILNLYFTQQLHEYIVPMQIDSIDFAGRTLQLGNICEWRSPHNIYCNGGQVSWSVFNTLDQAKDEVDNYIKTSESKYHVTIEDKELPLLFEGKKSIARRIVYKSIYNSEAYPLIVYYITAEIRNRYISCILSHYGYNRDDYELPELLKELIQFEEVPESAWNKYNIPEKDELKPEQKEEAKRLVRERKYKSPFLNIKSGMYIPLGKQQDILGISPYIELDFNLNLSRYYDSNSSILFSLGFVMPNDRKRFNYYTGTVLSTKAHAIGNLNVGYRYTSKLSQNIYWDNYTKIGISAITTNLKKEDKKKNDQGGNTYSVDVFNWIIGTHFRFKQGGIFFEYQFAPYGKSEHLDVGGNSAILTGLSFSF
;
A
#
# COMPACT_ATOMS: atom_id res chain seq x y z
N MET A 1 24.19 75.63 69.51
CA MET A 1 22.88 75.04 69.19
C MET A 1 22.82 74.85 67.68
N THR A 2 23.40 73.75 67.18
CA THR A 2 23.46 73.45 65.75
C THR A 2 23.78 71.97 65.59
N PHE A 3 22.79 71.18 65.19
CA PHE A 3 22.93 69.77 64.84
C PHE A 3 22.30 69.56 63.45
N THR A 4 23.17 69.29 62.49
CA THR A 4 23.13 68.23 61.47
C THR A 4 21.78 67.85 60.82
N PHE A 5 21.70 68.04 59.49
CA PHE A 5 20.88 67.24 58.58
C PHE A 5 21.53 67.22 57.19
N PHE A 6 22.37 66.22 56.90
CA PHE A 6 22.96 66.08 55.55
C PHE A 6 23.43 64.65 55.22
N ILE A 7 22.63 63.61 55.50
CA ILE A 7 22.90 62.26 54.95
C ILE A 7 21.57 61.56 54.68
N ARG A 8 20.99 61.73 53.48
CA ARG A 8 19.91 60.82 53.00
C ARG A 8 19.62 60.76 51.50
N ASN A 9 20.51 61.23 50.61
CA ASN A 9 20.22 61.21 49.16
C ASN A 9 20.98 60.17 48.32
N ASN A 10 22.09 59.59 48.79
CA ASN A 10 22.88 58.67 47.97
C ASN A 10 22.35 57.22 47.94
N THR A 11 21.61 56.80 48.96
CA THR A 11 21.11 55.42 49.06
C THR A 11 19.91 55.16 48.13
N ILE A 12 19.10 56.18 47.85
CA ILE A 12 17.95 56.10 46.94
C ILE A 12 18.41 56.04 45.48
N LEU A 13 19.44 56.82 45.12
CA LEU A 13 19.95 56.82 43.74
C LEU A 13 20.62 55.50 43.34
N MET A 14 21.32 54.84 44.28
CA MET A 14 21.93 53.52 44.04
C MET A 14 20.87 52.42 43.89
N THR A 15 19.87 52.38 44.77
CA THR A 15 18.81 51.36 44.73
C THR A 15 17.96 51.45 43.46
N THR A 16 17.74 52.66 42.94
CA THR A 16 16.97 52.86 41.69
C THR A 16 17.76 52.38 40.46
N ARG A 17 19.10 52.53 40.43
CA ARG A 17 19.95 52.02 39.33
C ARG A 17 19.99 50.50 39.26
N TYR A 18 20.09 49.81 40.39
CA TYR A 18 20.06 48.34 40.41
C TYR A 18 18.68 47.77 40.04
N PHE A 19 17.59 48.46 40.40
CA PHE A 19 16.24 48.06 40.04
C PHE A 19 15.97 48.20 38.53
N ILE A 20 16.46 49.28 37.89
CA ILE A 20 16.35 49.46 36.44
C ILE A 20 17.24 48.43 35.70
N LEU A 21 18.44 48.13 36.20
CA LEU A 21 19.31 47.10 35.62
C LEU A 21 18.67 45.69 35.74
N PHE A 22 18.00 45.40 36.85
CA PHE A 22 17.26 44.16 37.06
C PHE A 22 16.04 44.05 36.13
N LEU A 23 15.27 45.14 35.92
CA LEU A 23 14.17 45.18 34.93
C LEU A 23 14.65 45.03 33.48
N LEU A 24 15.83 45.56 33.15
CA LEU A 24 16.45 45.37 31.84
C LEU A 24 16.99 43.94 31.69
N LEU A 25 17.54 43.33 32.74
CA LEU A 25 17.96 41.93 32.72
C LEU A 25 16.76 40.98 32.62
N THR A 26 15.67 41.19 33.34
CA THR A 26 14.47 40.32 33.26
C THR A 26 13.74 40.43 31.92
N SER A 27 13.77 41.59 31.27
CA SER A 27 13.26 41.74 29.89
C SER A 27 14.13 41.03 28.85
N TYR A 28 15.45 40.95 29.06
CA TYR A 28 16.35 40.11 28.23
C TYR A 28 16.11 38.60 28.43
N PHE A 29 15.65 38.16 29.60
CA PHE A 29 15.36 36.74 29.88
C PHE A 29 13.96 36.29 29.43
N HIS A 30 13.07 37.18 29.00
CA HIS A 30 11.75 36.82 28.43
C HIS A 30 11.73 36.73 26.90
N THR A 31 12.84 36.99 26.22
CA THR A 31 13.00 36.78 24.77
C THR A 31 13.61 35.41 24.42
N PHE A 32 13.57 34.44 25.32
CA PHE A 32 13.68 33.04 24.90
C PHE A 32 12.38 32.66 24.21
N ALA A 33 12.41 32.85 22.89
CA ALA A 33 11.51 32.28 21.93
C ALA A 33 11.13 30.85 22.37
N GLN A 34 9.89 30.67 22.80
CA GLN A 34 9.21 29.43 22.42
C GLN A 34 9.23 29.45 20.90
N THR A 35 10.18 28.74 20.30
CA THR A 35 10.10 28.39 18.88
C THR A 35 8.89 27.50 18.75
N GLN A 36 7.73 28.12 18.63
CA GLN A 36 6.48 27.45 18.28
C GLN A 36 6.77 26.69 16.99
N ALA A 37 6.49 25.39 16.98
CA ALA A 37 6.72 24.51 15.83
C ALA A 37 5.73 24.89 14.72
N THR A 38 6.01 26.01 14.06
CA THR A 38 5.09 26.66 13.15
C THR A 38 4.91 25.75 11.96
N GLY A 39 3.66 25.38 11.70
CA GLY A 39 3.31 24.43 10.64
C GLY A 39 3.62 22.98 10.97
N LEU A 40 3.72 22.61 12.26
CA LEU A 40 3.54 21.23 12.71
C LEU A 40 2.04 20.98 12.89
N GLN A 41 1.54 19.85 12.36
CA GLN A 41 0.18 19.38 12.62
C GLN A 41 0.18 17.87 12.82
N GLY A 42 -0.64 17.41 13.76
CA GLY A 42 -0.85 16.02 14.11
C GLY A 42 -2.26 15.52 13.86
N LEU A 43 -2.40 14.22 13.63
CA LEU A 43 -3.64 13.45 13.64
C LEU A 43 -3.46 12.23 14.53
N ILE A 44 -4.57 11.72 15.08
CA ILE A 44 -4.59 10.49 15.87
C ILE A 44 -5.64 9.52 15.32
N ASP A 45 -5.24 8.26 15.11
CA ASP A 45 -6.16 7.22 14.66
C ASP A 45 -6.94 6.57 15.82
N SER A 46 -7.90 5.71 15.48
CA SER A 46 -8.71 4.99 16.47
C SER A 46 -7.93 4.01 17.34
N SER A 47 -6.71 3.66 16.95
CA SER A 47 -5.81 2.78 17.71
C SER A 47 -4.87 3.56 18.64
N GLY A 48 -4.93 4.90 18.60
CA GLY A 48 -4.06 5.78 19.36
C GLY A 48 -2.72 6.09 18.67
N ASN A 49 -2.49 5.63 17.43
CA ASN A 49 -1.28 5.97 16.70
C ASN A 49 -1.37 7.42 16.23
N GLN A 50 -0.23 8.11 16.28
CA GLN A 50 -0.17 9.53 15.95
C GLN A 50 0.66 9.75 14.69
N TYR A 51 0.16 10.64 13.83
CA TYR A 51 0.79 11.03 12.58
C TYR A 51 1.03 12.52 12.61
N TYR A 52 2.22 12.98 12.26
CA TYR A 52 2.52 14.40 12.15
C TYR A 52 3.15 14.72 10.80
N GLU A 53 2.91 15.93 10.31
CA GLU A 53 3.66 16.54 9.21
C GLU A 53 4.30 17.83 9.70
N TRP A 54 5.58 18.03 9.37
CA TRP A 54 6.25 19.31 9.58
C TRP A 54 7.35 19.55 8.56
N ALA A 55 7.22 20.60 7.74
CA ALA A 55 8.23 21.02 6.76
C ALA A 55 8.69 19.87 5.84
N GLY A 56 7.73 19.11 5.32
CA GLY A 56 7.93 17.97 4.44
C GLY A 56 8.42 16.69 5.14
N TYR A 57 8.44 16.65 6.47
CA TYR A 57 8.69 15.45 7.24
C TYR A 57 7.38 14.74 7.58
N ASP A 58 7.31 13.44 7.26
CA ASP A 58 6.27 12.56 7.80
C ASP A 58 6.79 11.94 9.10
N VAL A 59 6.06 12.09 10.19
CA VAL A 59 6.39 11.49 11.49
C VAL A 59 5.26 10.57 11.92
N TYR A 60 5.61 9.37 12.38
CA TYR A 60 4.67 8.39 12.89
C TYR A 60 5.11 7.92 14.27
N LEU A 61 4.18 7.93 15.22
CA LEU A 61 4.37 7.51 16.59
C LEU A 61 3.41 6.38 16.93
N GLU A 62 3.94 5.27 17.44
CA GLU A 62 3.20 4.09 17.87
C GLU A 62 3.80 3.52 19.15
N GLU A 63 2.96 3.04 20.06
CA GLU A 63 3.40 2.20 21.17
C GLU A 63 3.51 0.74 20.70
N ILE A 64 4.67 0.13 20.92
CA ILE A 64 4.95 -1.25 20.52
C ILE A 64 5.40 -2.08 21.72
N LYS A 65 5.36 -3.41 21.56
CA LYS A 65 6.07 -4.31 22.49
C LYS A 65 7.57 -4.12 22.33
N THR A 66 8.28 -4.04 23.44
CA THR A 66 9.74 -3.89 23.45
C THR A 66 10.42 -5.00 22.65
N PRO A 67 11.21 -4.67 21.60
CA PRO A 67 11.96 -5.66 20.84
C PRO A 67 12.96 -6.39 21.73
N LYS A 68 12.88 -7.72 21.80
CA LYS A 68 13.73 -8.51 22.72
C LYS A 68 15.01 -9.02 22.07
N ASN A 69 15.10 -8.96 20.75
CA ASN A 69 16.19 -9.55 19.98
C ASN A 69 16.28 -8.91 18.58
N SER A 70 17.35 -9.25 17.86
CA SER A 70 17.62 -8.79 16.50
C SER A 70 16.55 -9.18 15.47
N LYS A 71 15.82 -10.27 15.70
CA LYS A 71 14.72 -10.72 14.82
C LYS A 71 13.52 -9.77 14.93
N ASP A 72 13.20 -9.29 16.13
CA ASP A 72 12.13 -8.31 16.34
C ASP A 72 12.49 -6.97 15.69
N ILE A 73 13.72 -6.50 15.86
CA ILE A 73 14.24 -5.31 15.17
C ILE A 73 14.19 -5.50 13.63
N SER A 74 14.54 -6.68 13.13
CA SER A 74 14.48 -6.99 11.69
C SER A 74 13.05 -6.95 11.13
N LYS A 75 12.05 -7.37 11.92
CA LYS A 75 10.64 -7.22 11.55
C LYS A 75 10.24 -5.75 11.46
N LEU A 76 10.68 -4.91 12.39
CA LEU A 76 10.43 -3.46 12.34
C LEU A 76 11.09 -2.82 11.11
N LYS A 77 12.36 -3.15 10.84
CA LYS A 77 13.08 -2.72 9.62
C LYS A 77 12.27 -3.04 8.35
N LYS A 78 11.71 -4.25 8.28
CA LYS A 78 10.84 -4.67 7.17
C LYS A 78 9.50 -3.94 7.15
N LYS A 79 8.83 -3.77 8.31
CA LYS A 79 7.54 -3.05 8.44
C LYS A 79 7.64 -1.63 7.90
N TYR A 80 8.71 -0.91 8.25
CA TYR A 80 8.91 0.50 7.85
C TYR A 80 9.77 0.67 6.60
N GLY A 81 10.02 -0.41 5.85
CA GLY A 81 10.73 -0.37 4.57
C GLY A 81 12.16 0.18 4.66
N LEU A 82 12.83 0.04 5.80
CA LEU A 82 14.21 0.50 6.01
C LEU A 82 15.16 -0.37 5.19
N LYS A 83 15.72 0.21 4.11
CA LYS A 83 16.76 -0.38 3.25
C LYS A 83 18.03 0.46 3.36
N ASN A 84 19.16 -0.09 2.88
CA ASN A 84 20.47 0.59 2.87
C ASN A 84 20.81 1.33 4.19
N ILE A 85 20.71 0.61 5.31
CA ILE A 85 20.97 1.13 6.65
C ILE A 85 22.38 1.74 6.67
N LYS A 86 22.47 3.01 7.04
CA LYS A 86 23.73 3.73 7.16
C LYS A 86 24.31 3.53 8.54
N ASN A 87 23.49 3.76 9.56
CA ASN A 87 23.89 3.67 10.95
C ASN A 87 22.80 2.96 11.78
N GLU A 88 23.24 2.20 12.77
CA GLU A 88 22.42 1.65 13.84
C GLU A 88 23.17 1.85 15.15
N TYR A 89 22.61 2.63 16.06
CA TYR A 89 23.32 3.10 17.25
C TYR A 89 22.36 3.44 18.39
N SER A 90 22.90 3.60 19.59
CA SER A 90 22.22 4.16 20.75
C SER A 90 22.79 5.55 21.04
N SER A 91 21.95 6.52 21.37
CA SER A 91 22.40 7.85 21.79
C SER A 91 22.41 8.00 23.30
N LEU A 92 23.53 8.44 23.85
CA LEU A 92 23.65 8.82 25.28
C LEU A 92 22.92 10.13 25.60
N SER A 93 22.55 10.92 24.57
CA SER A 93 21.79 12.16 24.75
C SER A 93 20.31 11.91 25.07
N ILE A 94 19.83 10.67 24.93
CA ILE A 94 18.47 10.25 25.25
C ILE A 94 18.55 9.45 26.54
N SER A 95 17.85 9.90 27.58
CA SER A 95 17.93 9.31 28.92
C SER A 95 17.38 7.88 29.02
N TYR A 96 16.58 7.47 28.03
CA TYR A 96 15.99 6.13 27.95
C TYR A 96 16.88 5.19 27.12
N PRO A 97 16.93 3.89 27.43
CA PRO A 97 17.51 2.90 26.53
C PRO A 97 16.86 3.03 25.15
N ASN A 98 17.69 3.10 24.12
CA ASN A 98 17.21 3.41 22.78
C ASN A 98 18.00 2.68 21.70
N THR A 99 17.31 2.38 20.61
CA THR A 99 17.91 1.94 19.35
C THR A 99 17.46 2.89 18.25
N ILE A 100 18.43 3.50 17.56
CA ILE A 100 18.20 4.42 16.46
C ILE A 100 18.74 3.79 15.19
N ILE A 101 17.87 3.65 14.19
CA ILE A 101 18.23 3.09 12.88
C ILE A 101 18.02 4.18 11.83
N TYR A 102 19.10 4.58 11.17
CA TYR A 102 19.07 5.54 10.08
C TYR A 102 19.33 4.84 8.74
N SER A 103 18.42 5.04 7.80
CA SER A 103 18.47 4.53 6.44
C SER A 103 18.42 5.69 5.45
N LYS A 104 19.21 5.55 4.39
CA LYS A 104 19.25 6.49 3.27
C LYS A 104 19.20 5.68 1.99
N ASP A 105 18.12 5.86 1.26
CA ASP A 105 17.82 5.17 0.01
C ASP A 105 17.69 6.17 -1.14
N ILE A 106 17.81 5.66 -2.35
CA ILE A 106 17.29 6.36 -3.53
C ILE A 106 15.77 6.16 -3.52
N LEU A 107 15.01 7.23 -3.73
CA LEU A 107 13.55 7.14 -3.76
C LEU A 107 13.11 6.17 -4.86
N GLU A 108 12.24 5.23 -4.50
CA GLU A 108 11.62 4.29 -5.42
C GLU A 108 10.10 4.39 -5.32
N ARG A 109 9.42 4.80 -6.40
CA ARG A 109 7.96 4.90 -6.45
C ARG A 109 7.44 4.15 -7.65
N ASN A 110 6.41 3.32 -7.46
CA ASN A 110 5.82 2.51 -8.53
C ASN A 110 6.82 1.61 -9.29
N GLY A 111 7.94 1.25 -8.66
CA GLY A 111 9.02 0.45 -9.25
C GLY A 111 10.00 1.23 -10.13
N GLU A 112 9.91 2.57 -10.13
CA GLU A 112 10.88 3.48 -10.77
C GLU A 112 11.76 4.11 -9.70
N LYS A 113 13.05 4.27 -10.03
CA LYS A 113 14.05 4.88 -9.15
C LYS A 113 14.34 6.30 -9.60
N TYR A 114 14.43 7.21 -8.64
CA TYR A 114 14.72 8.64 -8.85
C TYR A 114 16.11 8.94 -8.29
N PRO A 115 17.19 8.64 -9.03
CA PRO A 115 18.57 8.67 -8.50
C PRO A 115 19.01 10.03 -7.93
N GLU A 116 18.36 11.11 -8.34
CA GLU A 116 18.57 12.47 -7.87
C GLU A 116 17.80 12.82 -6.58
N ILE A 117 16.91 11.93 -6.10
CA ILE A 117 16.08 12.15 -4.92
C ILE A 117 16.40 11.12 -3.86
N ASP A 118 16.99 11.61 -2.77
CA ASP A 118 17.23 10.81 -1.58
C ASP A 118 15.93 10.64 -0.77
N GLU A 119 15.77 9.47 -0.17
CA GLU A 119 14.76 9.20 0.83
C GLU A 119 15.42 8.81 2.15
N HIS A 120 15.18 9.62 3.16
CA HIS A 120 15.69 9.44 4.51
C HIS A 120 14.62 8.82 5.39
N ARG A 121 14.99 7.76 6.10
CA ARG A 121 14.14 7.11 7.10
C ARG A 121 14.91 6.95 8.38
N ILE A 122 14.31 7.37 9.49
CA ILE A 122 14.88 7.24 10.82
C ILE A 122 13.86 6.55 11.70
N LEU A 123 14.30 5.53 12.42
CA LEU A 123 13.48 4.80 13.37
C LEU A 123 14.11 4.87 14.75
N TYR A 124 13.42 5.53 15.67
CA TYR A 124 13.74 5.52 17.09
C TYR A 124 12.88 4.48 17.77
N ILE A 125 13.52 3.60 18.52
CA ILE A 125 12.87 2.65 19.43
C ILE A 125 13.34 3.06 20.82
N LEU A 126 12.42 3.58 21.63
CA LEU A 126 12.67 4.11 22.96
C LEU A 126 12.03 3.18 23.98
N ASP A 127 12.83 2.55 24.83
CA ASP A 127 12.30 1.60 25.80
C ASP A 127 11.65 2.34 26.97
N ASN A 128 10.37 2.06 27.19
CA ASN A 128 9.64 2.53 28.35
C ASN A 128 9.71 1.47 29.47
N LEU A 129 9.17 1.81 30.63
CA LEU A 129 8.91 0.83 31.69
C LEU A 129 7.79 -0.14 31.23
N ASP A 130 7.76 -1.37 31.76
CA ASP A 130 6.70 -2.38 31.54
C ASP A 130 6.64 -3.07 30.16
N ASN A 131 7.78 -3.44 29.55
CA ASN A 131 7.86 -4.18 28.28
C ASN A 131 7.16 -3.49 27.07
N ALA A 132 6.91 -2.19 27.17
CA ALA A 132 6.48 -1.34 26.08
C ALA A 132 7.65 -0.46 25.61
N SER A 133 7.68 -0.16 24.32
CA SER A 133 8.61 0.83 23.76
C SER A 133 7.82 1.80 22.89
N SER A 134 8.26 3.05 22.89
CA SER A 134 7.74 4.06 21.99
C SER A 134 8.53 4.00 20.68
N LEU A 135 7.82 3.93 19.56
CA LEU A 135 8.41 3.92 18.23
C LEU A 135 8.15 5.25 17.55
N ILE A 136 9.21 5.97 17.19
CA ILE A 136 9.13 7.21 16.39
C ILE A 136 9.76 6.92 15.04
N TYR A 137 8.95 6.90 13.99
CA TYR A 137 9.39 6.78 12.61
C TYR A 137 9.33 8.14 11.94
N ILE A 138 10.45 8.59 11.40
CA ILE A 138 10.58 9.86 10.69
C ILE A 138 10.99 9.56 9.26
N ARG A 139 10.27 10.12 8.29
CA ARG A 139 10.56 10.02 6.86
C ARG A 139 10.70 11.41 6.25
N LYS A 140 11.73 11.60 5.41
CA LYS A 140 11.94 12.81 4.62
C LYS A 140 12.37 12.48 3.20
N ILE A 141 11.68 13.04 2.22
CA ILE A 141 12.11 13.04 0.83
C ILE A 141 12.97 14.29 0.57
N GLY A 142 14.06 14.12 -0.16
CA GLY A 142 14.97 15.21 -0.52
C GLY A 142 15.89 15.58 0.65
N LYS A 143 16.14 16.89 0.82
CA LYS A 143 17.17 17.37 1.75
C LYS A 143 16.74 17.22 3.22
N ARG A 144 17.62 16.61 4.01
CA ARG A 144 17.48 16.46 5.46
C ARG A 144 17.83 17.75 6.21
N ASN A 145 17.02 18.08 7.22
CA ASN A 145 17.26 19.10 8.24
C ASN A 145 17.25 18.47 9.65
N THR A 146 18.44 18.24 10.21
CA THR A 146 18.58 17.60 11.52
C THR A 146 18.05 18.44 12.69
N ASP A 147 17.89 19.76 12.52
CA ASP A 147 17.41 20.61 13.60
C ASP A 147 15.89 20.51 13.76
N ILE A 148 15.15 20.24 12.68
CA ILE A 148 13.72 19.90 12.76
C ILE A 148 13.55 18.55 13.45
N GLU A 149 14.37 17.55 13.11
CA GLU A 149 14.32 16.24 13.76
C GLU A 149 14.60 16.31 15.26
N LYS A 150 15.59 17.10 15.68
CA LYS A 150 15.86 17.36 17.10
C LYS A 150 14.68 18.04 17.79
N GLN A 151 14.02 18.99 17.11
CA GLN A 151 12.84 19.68 17.66
C GLN A 151 11.66 18.72 17.82
N ILE A 152 11.41 17.83 16.85
CA ILE A 152 10.38 16.77 16.96
C ILE A 152 10.65 15.89 18.18
N LEU A 153 11.89 15.43 18.35
CA LEU A 153 12.28 14.63 19.52
C LEU A 153 12.13 15.42 20.82
N ASN A 154 12.50 16.70 20.82
CA ASN A 154 12.32 17.56 21.99
C ASN A 154 10.84 17.66 22.37
N LEU A 155 9.95 17.96 21.42
CA LEU A 155 8.50 18.01 21.64
C LEU A 155 7.95 16.67 22.14
N TYR A 156 8.49 15.56 21.65
CA TYR A 156 8.13 14.23 22.16
C TYR A 156 8.54 14.06 23.64
N PHE A 157 9.80 14.33 23.97
CA PHE A 157 10.31 14.15 25.34
C PHE A 157 9.72 15.14 26.35
N THR A 158 9.36 16.35 25.92
CA THR A 158 8.65 17.34 26.74
C THR A 158 7.14 17.10 26.77
N GLN A 159 6.64 16.05 26.11
CA GLN A 159 5.22 15.70 26.01
C GLN A 159 4.36 16.81 25.39
N GLN A 160 4.89 17.60 24.47
CA GLN A 160 4.19 18.73 23.84
C GLN A 160 3.64 18.42 22.44
N LEU A 161 3.92 17.25 21.86
CA LEU A 161 3.39 16.88 20.54
C LEU A 161 1.85 16.86 20.49
N HIS A 162 1.20 16.47 21.58
CA HIS A 162 -0.27 16.39 21.66
C HIS A 162 -0.97 17.75 21.43
N GLU A 163 -0.28 18.87 21.69
CA GLU A 163 -0.80 20.23 21.47
C GLU A 163 -1.04 20.53 19.98
N TYR A 164 -0.45 19.74 19.08
CA TYR A 164 -0.55 19.90 17.63
C TYR A 164 -1.56 18.95 16.98
N ILE A 165 -2.20 18.06 17.75
CA ILE A 165 -3.19 17.12 17.22
C ILE A 165 -4.50 17.87 16.96
N VAL A 166 -4.98 17.79 15.72
CA VAL A 166 -6.30 18.33 15.34
C VAL A 166 -7.37 17.22 15.33
N PRO A 167 -8.66 17.58 15.48
CA PRO A 167 -9.75 16.60 15.39
C PRO A 167 -9.81 15.87 14.04
N MET A 168 -10.15 14.58 14.08
CA MET A 168 -10.33 13.76 12.87
C MET A 168 -11.57 14.18 12.05
N GLN A 169 -12.61 14.70 12.69
CA GLN A 169 -13.72 15.34 12.00
C GLN A 169 -13.30 16.75 11.58
N ILE A 170 -13.43 17.05 10.29
CA ILE A 170 -13.12 18.37 9.74
C ILE A 170 -14.39 19.19 9.75
N ASP A 171 -14.42 20.24 10.57
CA ASP A 171 -15.38 21.34 10.42
C ASP A 171 -14.67 22.59 9.85
N SER A 172 -13.44 22.81 10.31
CA SER A 172 -12.54 23.86 9.82
C SER A 172 -11.07 23.41 9.90
N ILE A 173 -10.20 24.10 9.17
CA ILE A 173 -8.74 23.88 9.21
C ILE A 173 -7.98 25.20 9.34
N ASP A 174 -6.78 25.18 9.92
CA ASP A 174 -5.83 26.28 9.78
C ASP A 174 -4.99 26.07 8.51
N PHE A 175 -5.33 26.81 7.45
CA PHE A 175 -4.51 26.88 6.25
C PHE A 175 -3.58 28.08 6.33
N ALA A 176 -2.32 27.81 6.66
CA ALA A 176 -1.26 28.81 6.67
C ALA A 176 -1.56 30.08 7.52
N GLY A 177 -2.24 29.94 8.65
CA GLY A 177 -2.61 31.05 9.55
C GLY A 177 -3.97 31.66 9.25
N ARG A 178 -4.81 31.03 8.41
CA ARG A 178 -6.21 31.40 8.16
C ARG A 178 -7.11 30.20 8.38
N THR A 179 -8.17 30.39 9.16
CA THR A 179 -9.20 29.36 9.33
C THR A 179 -10.05 29.25 8.06
N LEU A 180 -10.13 28.05 7.47
CA LEU A 180 -11.09 27.72 6.41
C LEU A 180 -12.28 26.99 7.01
N GLN A 181 -13.49 27.44 6.71
CA GLN A 181 -14.71 26.72 7.07
C GLN A 181 -15.06 25.75 5.95
N LEU A 182 -14.96 24.45 6.22
CA LEU A 182 -15.11 23.41 5.21
C LEU A 182 -16.39 22.58 5.41
N GLY A 183 -16.88 22.54 6.64
CA GLY A 183 -17.96 21.65 7.03
C GLY A 183 -17.58 20.17 6.89
N ASN A 184 -18.57 19.31 7.10
CA ASN A 184 -18.44 17.88 7.31
C ASN A 184 -18.35 17.04 6.02
N ILE A 185 -18.03 17.66 4.88
CA ILE A 185 -17.86 16.98 3.58
C ILE A 185 -16.41 16.57 3.28
N CYS A 186 -15.48 16.96 4.16
CA CYS A 186 -14.06 16.76 3.99
C CYS A 186 -13.52 15.63 4.86
N GLU A 187 -12.48 14.96 4.37
CA GLU A 187 -11.76 13.93 5.11
C GLU A 187 -10.24 14.17 5.08
N TRP A 188 -9.58 13.88 6.21
CA TRP A 188 -8.11 13.86 6.26
C TRP A 188 -7.58 12.66 5.48
N ARG A 189 -6.58 12.91 4.62
CA ARG A 189 -5.76 11.86 3.99
C ARG A 189 -4.45 11.64 4.73
N SER A 190 -3.91 12.71 5.30
CA SER A 190 -2.75 12.76 6.21
C SER A 190 -2.74 14.14 6.88
N PRO A 191 -1.86 14.42 7.88
CA PRO A 191 -1.70 15.78 8.36
C PRO A 191 -1.38 16.73 7.20
N HIS A 192 -1.98 17.92 7.22
CA HIS A 192 -1.95 18.90 6.12
C HIS A 192 -2.36 18.37 4.73
N ASN A 193 -3.23 17.35 4.67
CA ASN A 193 -3.74 16.81 3.42
C ASN A 193 -5.21 16.44 3.55
N ILE A 194 -6.07 17.17 2.85
CA ILE A 194 -7.53 17.00 2.91
C ILE A 194 -8.10 16.73 1.54
N TYR A 195 -9.17 15.95 1.52
CA TYR A 195 -9.99 15.71 0.33
C TYR A 195 -11.42 16.15 0.61
N CYS A 196 -12.00 16.95 -0.27
CA CYS A 196 -13.38 17.44 -0.19
C CYS A 196 -14.04 17.36 -1.56
N ASN A 197 -15.01 16.44 -1.69
CA ASN A 197 -15.90 16.31 -2.86
C ASN A 197 -15.24 16.62 -4.22
N GLY A 198 -14.22 15.84 -4.60
CA GLY A 198 -13.54 15.97 -5.90
C GLY A 198 -12.28 16.85 -5.90
N GLY A 199 -12.05 17.68 -4.89
CA GLY A 199 -10.82 18.44 -4.70
C GLY A 199 -9.94 17.88 -3.59
N GLN A 200 -8.62 17.98 -3.76
CA GLN A 200 -7.63 17.64 -2.74
C GLN A 200 -6.63 18.77 -2.57
N VAL A 201 -6.26 19.07 -1.32
CA VAL A 201 -5.26 20.07 -0.97
C VAL A 201 -4.26 19.42 -0.03
N SER A 202 -2.98 19.45 -0.40
CA SER A 202 -1.86 19.11 0.46
C SER A 202 -0.96 20.32 0.63
N TRP A 203 -0.46 20.59 1.83
CA TRP A 203 0.47 21.69 2.05
C TRP A 203 1.54 21.34 3.09
N SER A 204 2.65 22.06 3.02
CA SER A 204 3.72 22.02 4.02
C SER A 204 4.26 23.42 4.22
N VAL A 205 4.63 23.77 5.45
CA VAL A 205 5.17 25.08 5.82
C VAL A 205 6.66 24.99 6.07
N PHE A 206 7.40 25.95 5.53
CA PHE A 206 8.86 25.99 5.55
C PHE A 206 9.39 27.32 6.09
N ASN A 207 10.64 27.29 6.53
CA ASN A 207 11.34 28.47 7.02
C ASN A 207 11.87 29.36 5.89
N THR A 208 12.05 28.81 4.68
CA THR A 208 12.52 29.55 3.51
C THR A 208 11.75 29.18 2.26
N LEU A 209 11.69 30.12 1.30
CA LEU A 209 11.07 29.89 0.00
C LEU A 209 11.76 28.76 -0.78
N ASP A 210 13.09 28.67 -0.69
CA ASP A 210 13.86 27.64 -1.41
C ASP A 210 13.52 26.23 -0.93
N GLN A 211 13.31 26.04 0.38
CA GLN A 211 12.87 24.74 0.91
C GLN A 211 11.48 24.35 0.39
N ALA A 212 10.56 25.31 0.30
CA ALA A 212 9.23 25.06 -0.26
C ALA A 212 9.30 24.71 -1.76
N LYS A 213 10.18 25.37 -2.53
CA LYS A 213 10.40 25.08 -3.96
C LYS A 213 11.02 23.69 -4.14
N ASP A 214 12.05 23.37 -3.37
CA ASP A 214 12.69 22.05 -3.40
C ASP A 214 11.66 20.94 -3.12
N GLU A 215 10.73 21.16 -2.18
CA GLU A 215 9.66 20.22 -1.89
C GLU A 215 8.73 20.03 -3.10
N VAL A 216 8.24 21.12 -3.70
CA VAL A 216 7.40 21.06 -4.91
C VAL A 216 8.11 20.33 -6.04
N ASP A 217 9.39 20.62 -6.29
CA ASP A 217 10.15 19.97 -7.36
C ASP A 217 10.31 18.47 -7.12
N ASN A 218 10.51 18.05 -5.87
CA ASN A 218 10.52 16.63 -5.51
C ASN A 218 9.14 16.01 -5.74
N TYR A 219 8.05 16.69 -5.40
CA TYR A 219 6.71 16.18 -5.68
C TYR A 219 6.44 16.01 -7.18
N ILE A 220 6.81 16.99 -8.01
CA ILE A 220 6.62 16.92 -9.47
C ILE A 220 7.40 15.74 -10.07
N LYS A 221 8.69 15.64 -9.75
CA LYS A 221 9.54 14.54 -10.24
C LYS A 221 8.98 13.18 -9.85
N THR A 222 8.39 13.07 -8.67
CA THR A 222 7.91 11.80 -8.13
C THR A 222 6.44 11.50 -8.42
N SER A 223 5.69 12.45 -8.99
CA SER A 223 4.34 12.22 -9.49
C SER A 223 4.32 11.63 -10.90
N GLU A 224 5.39 11.83 -11.66
CA GLU A 224 5.62 11.03 -12.87
C GLU A 224 5.65 9.55 -12.47
N SER A 225 4.97 8.72 -13.25
CA SER A 225 4.95 7.29 -13.00
C SER A 225 4.69 6.57 -14.30
N LYS A 226 5.17 5.32 -14.45
CA LYS A 226 4.74 4.45 -15.56
C LYS A 226 3.22 4.21 -15.69
N TYR A 227 2.40 4.79 -14.82
CA TYR A 227 0.94 4.64 -14.80
C TYR A 227 0.21 5.89 -15.27
N HIS A 228 0.91 7.02 -15.35
CA HIS A 228 0.36 8.30 -15.77
C HIS A 228 1.31 8.96 -16.77
N VAL A 229 0.77 9.51 -17.85
CA VAL A 229 1.53 10.40 -18.72
C VAL A 229 1.14 11.84 -18.46
N THR A 230 2.12 12.73 -18.49
CA THR A 230 1.89 14.16 -18.56
C THR A 230 1.39 14.50 -19.97
N ILE A 231 0.18 15.06 -20.06
CA ILE A 231 -0.42 15.52 -21.32
C ILE A 231 -0.39 17.05 -21.46
N GLU A 232 -0.16 17.77 -20.36
CA GLU A 232 0.11 19.21 -20.33
C GLU A 232 0.96 19.54 -19.11
N ASP A 233 1.90 20.48 -19.25
CA ASP A 233 2.69 21.09 -18.19
C ASP A 233 2.94 22.55 -18.57
N LYS A 234 2.43 23.49 -17.78
CA LYS A 234 2.60 24.93 -18.03
C LYS A 234 2.55 25.75 -16.77
N GLU A 235 3.11 26.95 -16.85
CA GLU A 235 2.94 27.99 -15.85
C GLU A 235 1.59 28.69 -16.02
N LEU A 236 0.91 28.94 -14.92
CA LEU A 236 -0.41 29.57 -14.89
C LEU A 236 -0.43 30.68 -13.82
N PRO A 237 -0.50 31.96 -14.24
CA PRO A 237 -0.71 33.07 -13.34
C PRO A 237 -2.07 32.94 -12.62
N LEU A 238 -2.06 33.09 -11.30
CA LEU A 238 -3.27 33.04 -10.48
C LEU A 238 -3.10 33.85 -9.20
N LEU A 239 -4.22 34.10 -8.51
CA LEU A 239 -4.23 34.58 -7.14
C LEU A 239 -4.28 33.37 -6.22
N PHE A 240 -3.28 33.20 -5.37
CA PHE A 240 -3.24 32.20 -4.30
C PHE A 240 -3.38 32.91 -2.95
N GLU A 241 -4.42 32.59 -2.18
CA GLU A 241 -4.79 33.30 -0.95
C GLU A 241 -4.92 34.83 -1.19
N GLY A 242 -5.44 35.21 -2.36
CA GLY A 242 -5.59 36.61 -2.80
C GLY A 242 -4.29 37.32 -3.21
N LYS A 243 -3.13 36.64 -3.16
CA LYS A 243 -1.85 37.19 -3.63
C LYS A 243 -1.50 36.67 -5.01
N LYS A 244 -0.97 37.54 -5.87
CA LYS A 244 -0.44 37.13 -7.18
C LYS A 244 0.64 36.07 -7.03
N SER A 245 0.51 34.99 -7.77
CA SER A 245 1.39 33.84 -7.75
C SER A 245 1.40 33.15 -9.13
N ILE A 246 2.28 32.18 -9.28
CA ILE A 246 2.37 31.33 -10.46
C ILE A 246 2.26 29.89 -9.98
N ALA A 247 1.29 29.17 -10.53
CA ALA A 247 1.21 27.73 -10.37
C ALA A 247 1.89 27.04 -11.55
N ARG A 248 2.59 25.95 -11.30
CA ARG A 248 2.87 24.97 -12.36
C ARG A 248 1.68 24.02 -12.44
N ARG A 249 0.90 24.11 -13.51
CA ARG A 249 -0.27 23.26 -13.76
C ARG A 249 0.16 22.07 -14.61
N ILE A 250 0.01 20.87 -14.06
CA ILE A 250 0.33 19.62 -14.76
C ILE A 250 -0.93 18.76 -14.86
N VAL A 251 -1.19 18.25 -16.05
CA VAL A 251 -2.32 17.37 -16.33
C VAL A 251 -1.82 15.96 -16.60
N TYR A 252 -2.23 15.03 -15.75
CA TYR A 252 -1.87 13.62 -15.83
C TYR A 252 -3.02 12.79 -16.40
N LYS A 253 -2.73 11.95 -17.39
CA LYS A 253 -3.68 10.97 -17.93
C LYS A 253 -3.26 9.56 -17.52
N SER A 254 -4.20 8.79 -16.98
CA SER A 254 -3.93 7.38 -16.70
C SER A 254 -3.65 6.61 -17.98
N ILE A 255 -2.51 5.92 -17.99
CA ILE A 255 -2.14 4.98 -19.04
C ILE A 255 -3.05 3.76 -18.98
N TYR A 256 -3.44 3.32 -17.78
CA TYR A 256 -4.23 2.11 -17.60
C TYR A 256 -5.69 2.22 -18.00
N ASN A 257 -6.26 3.38 -17.71
CA ASN A 257 -7.63 3.67 -18.01
C ASN A 257 -7.65 4.93 -18.86
N SER A 258 -7.53 4.76 -20.17
CA SER A 258 -7.65 5.87 -21.12
C SER A 258 -9.01 6.56 -21.01
N GLU A 259 -10.02 5.85 -20.48
CA GLU A 259 -11.34 6.41 -20.19
C GLU A 259 -11.42 7.14 -18.84
N ALA A 260 -10.41 7.07 -17.98
CA ALA A 260 -10.39 7.87 -16.77
C ALA A 260 -10.29 9.36 -17.11
N TYR A 261 -10.96 10.19 -16.31
CA TYR A 261 -10.75 11.62 -16.33
C TYR A 261 -9.30 11.95 -15.97
N PRO A 262 -8.65 12.91 -16.66
CA PRO A 262 -7.31 13.34 -16.28
C PRO A 262 -7.29 13.95 -14.88
N LEU A 263 -6.18 13.74 -14.16
CA LEU A 263 -5.90 14.39 -12.89
C LEU A 263 -5.17 15.71 -13.19
N ILE A 264 -5.77 16.83 -12.80
CA ILE A 264 -5.17 18.16 -12.94
C ILE A 264 -4.60 18.55 -11.59
N VAL A 265 -3.32 18.91 -11.58
CA VAL A 265 -2.57 19.26 -10.37
C VAL A 265 -1.96 20.65 -10.53
N TYR A 266 -2.12 21.49 -9.52
CA TYR A 266 -1.49 22.79 -9.42
C TYR A 266 -0.45 22.74 -8.30
N TYR A 267 0.81 22.95 -8.68
CA TYR A 267 1.92 23.05 -7.75
C TYR A 267 2.24 24.53 -7.53
N ILE A 268 2.13 24.98 -6.28
CA ILE A 268 2.27 26.38 -5.91
C ILE A 268 3.33 26.49 -4.82
N THR A 269 4.23 27.46 -4.97
CA THR A 269 5.13 27.88 -3.91
C THR A 269 5.00 29.37 -3.68
N ALA A 270 4.67 29.79 -2.46
CA ALA A 270 4.42 31.19 -2.16
C ALA A 270 4.70 31.54 -0.70
N GLU A 271 4.88 32.84 -0.46
CA GLU A 271 4.90 33.42 0.89
C GLU A 271 3.52 34.00 1.25
N ILE A 272 2.81 33.31 2.13
CA ILE A 272 1.50 33.74 2.65
C ILE A 272 1.63 34.00 4.14
N ARG A 273 1.26 35.20 4.58
CA ARG A 273 1.27 35.60 6.01
C ARG A 273 2.60 35.29 6.72
N ASN A 274 3.72 35.66 6.10
CA ASN A 274 5.09 35.41 6.58
C ASN A 274 5.45 33.93 6.76
N ARG A 275 4.78 33.04 6.03
CA ARG A 275 5.05 31.60 5.98
C ARG A 275 5.34 31.20 4.54
N TYR A 276 6.39 30.41 4.33
CA TYR A 276 6.71 29.86 3.02
C TYR A 276 6.02 28.51 2.87
N ILE A 277 5.26 28.33 1.80
CA ILE A 277 4.37 27.18 1.66
C ILE A 277 4.67 26.47 0.36
N SER A 278 4.79 25.15 0.44
CA SER A 278 4.56 24.24 -0.70
C SER A 278 3.10 23.82 -0.66
N CYS A 279 2.35 24.06 -1.73
CA CYS A 279 0.95 23.69 -1.82
C CYS A 279 0.68 22.92 -3.12
N ILE A 280 -0.02 21.80 -3.00
CA ILE A 280 -0.39 20.92 -4.09
C ILE A 280 -1.91 20.79 -4.06
N LEU A 281 -2.54 21.31 -5.10
CA LEU A 281 -3.98 21.28 -5.30
C LEU A 281 -4.27 20.29 -6.41
N SER A 282 -5.21 19.35 -6.24
CA SER A 282 -5.56 18.44 -7.32
C SER A 282 -7.04 18.12 -7.40
N HIS A 283 -7.49 17.78 -8.60
CA HIS A 283 -8.85 17.34 -8.89
C HIS A 283 -8.88 16.60 -10.22
N TYR A 284 -9.90 15.75 -10.41
CA TYR A 284 -10.15 15.15 -11.71
C TYR A 284 -10.97 16.11 -12.56
N GLY A 285 -10.44 16.50 -13.73
CA GLY A 285 -11.15 17.34 -14.70
C GLY A 285 -11.67 16.52 -15.87
N TYR A 286 -12.62 17.05 -16.62
CA TYR A 286 -13.19 16.36 -17.78
C TYR A 286 -12.14 16.11 -18.87
N ASN A 287 -11.30 17.11 -19.14
CA ASN A 287 -10.15 17.06 -20.05
C ASN A 287 -9.04 18.02 -19.55
N ARG A 288 -7.96 18.15 -20.32
CA ARG A 288 -6.83 19.05 -20.00
C ARG A 288 -7.20 20.52 -19.99
N ASP A 289 -8.26 20.90 -20.69
CA ASP A 289 -8.75 22.27 -20.79
C ASP A 289 -9.82 22.59 -19.74
N ASP A 290 -10.00 21.72 -18.74
CA ASP A 290 -10.91 21.96 -17.62
C ASP A 290 -10.27 22.90 -16.59
N TYR A 291 -10.89 24.08 -16.41
CA TYR A 291 -10.53 25.07 -15.39
C TYR A 291 -11.64 25.24 -14.35
N GLU A 292 -12.64 24.35 -14.31
CA GLU A 292 -13.65 24.39 -13.27
C GLU A 292 -13.06 23.85 -11.96
N LEU A 293 -12.82 24.76 -11.02
CA LEU A 293 -12.28 24.40 -9.71
C LEU A 293 -13.37 23.81 -8.80
N PRO A 294 -13.10 22.72 -8.07
CA PRO A 294 -13.93 22.28 -6.96
C PRO A 294 -13.99 23.37 -5.87
N GLU A 295 -15.06 23.37 -5.07
CA GLU A 295 -15.29 24.38 -4.02
C GLU A 295 -14.09 24.57 -3.08
N LEU A 296 -13.45 23.47 -2.66
CA LEU A 296 -12.25 23.54 -1.83
C LEU A 296 -11.10 24.33 -2.49
N LEU A 297 -10.91 24.17 -3.80
CA LEU A 297 -9.82 24.85 -4.52
C LEU A 297 -10.18 26.32 -4.76
N LYS A 298 -11.46 26.66 -4.96
CA LYS A 298 -11.94 28.05 -5.09
C LYS A 298 -11.65 28.89 -3.85
N GLU A 299 -11.62 28.27 -2.66
CA GLU A 299 -11.25 28.94 -1.41
C GLU A 299 -9.78 29.39 -1.36
N LEU A 300 -8.92 28.78 -2.18
CA LEU A 300 -7.47 28.96 -2.13
C LEU A 300 -6.92 29.68 -3.37
N ILE A 301 -7.48 29.39 -4.55
CA ILE A 301 -6.99 29.93 -5.82
C ILE A 301 -8.09 30.55 -6.68
N GLN A 302 -7.71 31.57 -7.43
CA GLN A 302 -8.52 32.21 -8.46
C GLN A 302 -7.62 32.51 -9.67
N PHE A 303 -8.03 32.12 -10.88
CA PHE A 303 -7.27 32.44 -12.09
C PHE A 303 -7.32 33.95 -12.38
N GLU A 304 -6.19 34.55 -12.77
CA GLU A 304 -6.17 35.95 -13.22
C GLU A 304 -6.92 36.08 -14.55
N GLU A 305 -6.64 35.17 -15.47
CA GLU A 305 -7.33 35.03 -16.75
C GLU A 305 -7.56 33.55 -17.03
N VAL A 306 -8.79 33.21 -17.44
CA VAL A 306 -9.12 31.86 -17.90
C VAL A 306 -8.78 31.80 -19.39
N PRO A 307 -7.97 30.83 -19.85
CA PRO A 307 -7.61 30.73 -21.26
C PRO A 307 -8.84 30.61 -22.16
N GLU A 308 -8.80 31.19 -23.37
CA GLU A 308 -9.90 31.03 -24.34
C GLU A 308 -10.17 29.56 -24.71
N SER A 309 -9.15 28.70 -24.60
CA SER A 309 -9.29 27.26 -24.81
C SER A 309 -10.02 26.55 -23.67
N ALA A 310 -10.29 27.22 -22.55
CA ALA A 310 -10.92 26.62 -21.39
C ALA A 310 -12.30 26.07 -21.76
N TRP A 311 -12.54 24.86 -21.30
CA TRP A 311 -13.81 24.19 -21.45
C TRP A 311 -14.95 25.02 -20.86
N ASN A 312 -16.07 25.09 -21.58
CA ASN A 312 -17.33 25.57 -21.03
C ASN A 312 -18.28 24.39 -20.85
N LYS A 313 -19.04 24.38 -19.76
CA LYS A 313 -19.98 23.29 -19.41
C LYS A 313 -21.07 22.97 -20.44
N TYR A 314 -21.18 23.77 -21.51
CA TYR A 314 -22.18 23.65 -22.56
C TYR A 314 -21.62 23.05 -23.86
N ASN A 315 -20.30 22.93 -23.99
CA ASN A 315 -19.62 22.32 -25.13
C ASN A 315 -18.88 21.08 -24.62
N ILE A 316 -19.45 19.89 -24.79
CA ILE A 316 -18.76 18.64 -24.42
C ILE A 316 -17.52 18.52 -25.33
N PRO A 317 -16.30 18.69 -24.82
CA PRO A 317 -15.10 18.69 -25.60
C PRO A 317 -14.71 17.24 -25.85
N GLU A 318 -13.92 17.02 -26.89
CA GLU A 318 -13.40 15.68 -27.15
C GLU A 318 -12.52 15.25 -25.97
N LYS A 319 -12.73 14.02 -25.50
CA LYS A 319 -11.97 13.45 -24.40
C LYS A 319 -10.50 13.33 -24.81
N ASP A 320 -9.58 13.72 -23.94
CA ASP A 320 -8.15 13.59 -24.26
C ASP A 320 -7.79 12.14 -24.58
N GLU A 321 -7.33 11.93 -25.81
CA GLU A 321 -6.80 10.66 -26.25
C GLU A 321 -5.29 10.61 -26.03
N LEU A 322 -4.81 9.48 -25.51
CA LEU A 322 -3.39 9.16 -25.47
C LEU A 322 -2.83 9.10 -26.91
N LYS A 323 -1.59 9.57 -27.11
CA LYS A 323 -0.87 9.39 -28.38
C LYS A 323 -0.75 7.89 -28.71
N PRO A 324 -0.65 7.48 -29.99
CA PRO A 324 -0.55 6.07 -30.37
C PRO A 324 0.54 5.29 -29.62
N GLU A 325 1.71 5.90 -29.42
CA GLU A 325 2.83 5.31 -28.66
C GLU A 325 2.46 5.05 -27.20
N GLN A 326 1.80 6.03 -26.55
CA GLN A 326 1.31 5.92 -25.17
C GLN A 326 0.19 4.88 -25.06
N LYS A 327 -0.69 4.77 -26.07
CA LYS A 327 -1.71 3.70 -26.15
C LYS A 327 -1.06 2.31 -26.26
N GLU A 328 0.02 2.14 -27.01
CA GLU A 328 0.71 0.85 -27.11
C GLU A 328 1.45 0.50 -25.82
N GLU A 329 2.10 1.46 -25.18
CA GLU A 329 2.69 1.28 -23.86
C GLU A 329 1.63 0.92 -22.80
N ALA A 330 0.48 1.59 -22.83
CA ALA A 330 -0.68 1.23 -22.00
C ALA A 330 -1.10 -0.22 -22.19
N LYS A 331 -1.31 -0.62 -23.44
CA LYS A 331 -1.66 -2.01 -23.76
C LYS A 331 -0.58 -2.98 -23.30
N ARG A 332 0.71 -2.62 -23.37
CA ARG A 332 1.82 -3.44 -22.86
C ARG A 332 1.72 -3.62 -21.35
N LEU A 333 1.58 -2.53 -20.59
CA LEU A 333 1.48 -2.57 -19.12
C LEU A 333 0.23 -3.30 -18.62
N VAL A 334 -0.91 -3.11 -19.30
CA VAL A 334 -2.15 -3.86 -19.03
C VAL A 334 -1.95 -5.36 -19.32
N ARG A 335 -1.31 -5.71 -20.44
CA ARG A 335 -0.99 -7.11 -20.79
C ARG A 335 -0.09 -7.76 -19.73
N GLU A 336 0.95 -7.07 -19.27
CA GLU A 336 1.84 -7.60 -18.23
C GLU A 336 1.14 -7.86 -16.89
N ARG A 337 0.14 -7.05 -16.53
CA ARG A 337 -0.66 -7.24 -15.31
C ARG A 337 -1.70 -8.36 -15.48
N LYS A 338 -2.41 -8.43 -16.61
CA LYS A 338 -3.38 -9.51 -16.90
C LYS A 338 -2.71 -10.87 -16.93
N TYR A 339 -1.47 -10.96 -17.43
CA TYR A 339 -0.70 -12.21 -17.46
C TYR A 339 -0.32 -12.77 -16.08
N LYS A 340 -0.57 -12.03 -14.99
CA LYS A 340 -0.33 -12.52 -13.62
C LYS A 340 -1.26 -13.66 -13.22
N SER A 341 -2.48 -13.77 -13.78
CA SER A 341 -3.36 -14.90 -13.45
C SER A 341 -4.27 -15.23 -14.63
N PRO A 342 -4.03 -16.36 -15.32
CA PRO A 342 -4.87 -16.80 -16.43
C PRO A 342 -6.29 -17.07 -15.95
N PHE A 343 -7.30 -16.95 -16.79
CA PHE A 343 -8.67 -17.29 -16.39
C PHE A 343 -8.91 -18.81 -16.44
N LEU A 344 -8.29 -19.48 -17.42
CA LEU A 344 -8.42 -20.92 -17.65
C LEU A 344 -7.02 -21.55 -17.76
N ASN A 345 -6.79 -22.68 -17.09
CA ASN A 345 -5.65 -23.53 -17.39
C ASN A 345 -6.11 -24.92 -17.81
N ILE A 346 -5.43 -25.48 -18.79
CA ILE A 346 -5.55 -26.87 -19.18
C ILE A 346 -4.26 -27.57 -18.77
N LYS A 347 -4.36 -28.60 -17.95
CA LYS A 347 -3.24 -29.46 -17.55
C LYS A 347 -3.38 -30.81 -18.23
N SER A 348 -2.28 -31.36 -18.71
CA SER A 348 -2.20 -32.70 -19.27
C SER A 348 -0.92 -33.37 -18.79
N GLY A 349 -1.02 -34.58 -18.27
CA GLY A 349 0.12 -35.24 -17.66
C GLY A 349 -0.13 -36.68 -17.24
N MET A 350 0.60 -37.10 -16.22
CA MET A 350 0.60 -38.44 -15.69
C MET A 350 0.14 -38.43 -14.24
N TYR A 351 -0.76 -39.35 -13.91
CA TYR A 351 -1.19 -39.72 -12.58
C TYR A 351 -0.36 -40.93 -12.13
N ILE A 352 0.49 -40.73 -11.13
CA ILE A 352 1.42 -41.72 -10.61
C ILE A 352 0.92 -42.11 -9.20
N PRO A 353 0.07 -43.13 -9.08
CA PRO A 353 -0.41 -43.63 -7.78
C PRO A 353 0.76 -44.18 -6.94
N LEU A 354 0.67 -44.02 -5.62
CA LEU A 354 1.65 -44.50 -4.66
C LEU A 354 1.08 -45.66 -3.82
N GLY A 355 1.95 -46.53 -3.32
CA GLY A 355 1.54 -47.69 -2.51
C GLY A 355 0.70 -48.69 -3.30
N LYS A 356 -0.24 -49.40 -2.64
CA LYS A 356 -1.04 -50.44 -3.31
C LYS A 356 -2.05 -49.88 -4.32
N GLN A 357 -2.28 -48.57 -4.33
CA GLN A 357 -3.10 -47.94 -5.36
C GLN A 357 -2.45 -48.06 -6.75
N GLN A 358 -1.12 -48.22 -6.79
CA GLN A 358 -0.36 -48.43 -8.02
C GLN A 358 -0.75 -49.73 -8.73
N ASP A 359 -1.11 -50.77 -7.99
CA ASP A 359 -1.52 -52.04 -8.58
C ASP A 359 -2.82 -51.92 -9.37
N ILE A 360 -3.72 -51.02 -8.99
CA ILE A 360 -5.08 -50.97 -9.55
C ILE A 360 -5.19 -49.98 -10.68
N LEU A 361 -4.50 -48.85 -10.58
CA LEU A 361 -4.62 -47.75 -11.54
C LEU A 361 -3.45 -47.76 -12.53
N GLY A 362 -2.27 -48.21 -12.10
CA GLY A 362 -1.04 -48.00 -12.84
C GLY A 362 -0.74 -46.52 -13.10
N ILE A 363 0.37 -46.27 -13.79
CA ILE A 363 0.69 -44.93 -14.28
C ILE A 363 -0.28 -44.57 -15.41
N SER A 364 -1.06 -43.51 -15.22
CA SER A 364 -2.24 -43.23 -16.04
C SER A 364 -2.24 -41.81 -16.61
N PRO A 365 -2.78 -41.58 -17.81
CA PRO A 365 -2.99 -40.22 -18.31
C PRO A 365 -3.95 -39.43 -17.44
N TYR A 366 -3.66 -38.13 -17.31
CA TYR A 366 -4.40 -37.15 -16.51
C TYR A 366 -4.65 -35.88 -17.32
N ILE A 367 -5.86 -35.35 -17.23
CA ILE A 367 -6.24 -34.03 -17.77
C ILE A 367 -7.01 -33.24 -16.70
N GLU A 368 -6.75 -31.95 -16.55
CA GLU A 368 -7.49 -31.08 -15.63
C GLU A 368 -7.77 -29.71 -16.27
N LEU A 369 -8.96 -29.19 -16.01
CA LEU A 369 -9.37 -27.82 -16.33
C LEU A 369 -9.43 -27.02 -15.03
N ASP A 370 -8.62 -25.97 -14.91
CA ASP A 370 -8.67 -25.01 -13.79
C ASP A 370 -9.32 -23.71 -14.25
N PHE A 371 -10.37 -23.27 -13.57
CA PHE A 371 -10.96 -21.94 -13.70
C PHE A 371 -10.51 -21.06 -12.52
N ASN A 372 -9.96 -19.88 -12.82
CA ASN A 372 -9.39 -19.00 -11.80
C ASN A 372 -10.25 -17.73 -11.65
N LEU A 373 -10.73 -17.49 -10.43
CA LEU A 373 -11.37 -16.24 -10.05
C LEU A 373 -10.35 -15.36 -9.32
N ASN A 374 -9.93 -14.28 -9.99
CA ASN A 374 -8.98 -13.34 -9.43
C ASN A 374 -9.61 -12.52 -8.30
N LEU A 375 -8.99 -12.57 -7.11
CA LEU A 375 -9.38 -11.73 -5.97
C LEU A 375 -8.87 -10.29 -6.11
N SER A 376 -8.15 -9.99 -7.21
CA SER A 376 -7.42 -8.74 -7.39
C SER A 376 -8.25 -7.51 -7.71
N ARG A 377 -9.58 -7.66 -7.89
CA ARG A 377 -10.46 -6.52 -8.19
C ARG A 377 -10.51 -5.49 -7.05
N TYR A 378 -10.15 -5.87 -5.82
CA TYR A 378 -10.18 -5.01 -4.63
C TYR A 378 -8.82 -4.80 -3.96
N TYR A 379 -7.83 -5.67 -4.21
CA TYR A 379 -6.48 -5.57 -3.63
C TYR A 379 -5.47 -6.02 -4.69
N ASP A 380 -4.28 -5.44 -4.76
CA ASP A 380 -3.19 -5.85 -5.69
C ASP A 380 -2.59 -7.22 -5.28
N SER A 381 -3.46 -8.21 -5.02
CA SER A 381 -3.12 -9.52 -4.52
C SER A 381 -2.76 -10.44 -5.69
N ASN A 382 -1.68 -11.18 -5.53
CA ASN A 382 -1.30 -12.25 -6.46
C ASN A 382 -2.08 -13.53 -6.16
N SER A 383 -3.34 -13.41 -5.77
CA SER A 383 -4.14 -14.50 -5.21
C SER A 383 -5.41 -14.75 -6.02
N SER A 384 -5.75 -16.03 -6.21
CA SER A 384 -6.98 -16.43 -6.91
C SER A 384 -7.64 -17.64 -6.24
N ILE A 385 -8.96 -17.74 -6.40
CA ILE A 385 -9.72 -18.94 -6.09
C ILE A 385 -9.71 -19.82 -7.34
N LEU A 386 -9.45 -21.11 -7.16
CA LEU A 386 -9.40 -22.13 -8.20
C LEU A 386 -10.66 -22.99 -8.13
N PHE A 387 -11.24 -23.30 -9.29
CA PHE A 387 -12.20 -24.40 -9.45
C PHE A 387 -11.62 -25.36 -10.46
N SER A 388 -11.42 -26.62 -10.08
CA SER A 388 -10.79 -27.60 -10.97
C SER A 388 -11.65 -28.82 -11.23
N LEU A 389 -11.63 -29.27 -12.49
CA LEU A 389 -12.26 -30.50 -12.96
C LEU A 389 -11.19 -31.38 -13.59
N GLY A 390 -10.84 -32.48 -12.92
CA GLY A 390 -9.77 -33.39 -13.32
C GLY A 390 -10.28 -34.78 -13.69
N PHE A 391 -9.68 -35.40 -14.69
CA PHE A 391 -9.98 -36.76 -15.14
C PHE A 391 -8.70 -37.59 -15.23
N VAL A 392 -8.74 -38.82 -14.69
CA VAL A 392 -7.70 -39.83 -14.86
C VAL A 392 -8.30 -41.02 -15.58
N MET A 393 -7.60 -41.54 -16.59
CA MET A 393 -8.00 -42.77 -17.29
C MET A 393 -7.03 -43.90 -16.94
N PRO A 394 -7.39 -44.81 -16.01
CA PRO A 394 -6.54 -45.92 -15.58
C PRO A 394 -5.99 -46.74 -16.75
N ASN A 395 -4.66 -46.78 -16.86
CA ASN A 395 -3.97 -47.55 -17.89
C ASN A 395 -3.85 -49.03 -17.48
N ASP A 396 -3.47 -49.28 -16.22
CA ASP A 396 -3.62 -50.61 -15.64
C ASP A 396 -5.02 -50.74 -15.06
N ARG A 397 -5.65 -51.88 -15.31
CA ARG A 397 -7.01 -52.18 -14.87
C ARG A 397 -7.01 -53.55 -14.18
N LYS A 398 -6.09 -53.74 -13.22
CA LYS A 398 -6.15 -54.92 -12.36
C LYS A 398 -7.46 -54.93 -11.58
N ARG A 399 -7.92 -56.14 -11.27
CA ARG A 399 -9.15 -56.31 -10.53
C ARG A 399 -8.94 -55.99 -9.05
N PHE A 400 -9.94 -55.39 -8.41
CA PHE A 400 -10.00 -55.18 -6.97
C PHE A 400 -11.38 -55.57 -6.43
N ASN A 401 -11.47 -55.70 -5.11
CA ASN A 401 -12.69 -56.05 -4.41
C ASN A 401 -13.50 -54.78 -4.08
N TYR A 402 -14.77 -54.78 -4.48
CA TYR A 402 -15.75 -53.74 -4.19
C TYR A 402 -16.83 -54.29 -3.26
N TYR A 403 -17.10 -53.62 -2.15
CA TYR A 403 -17.95 -54.14 -1.07
C TYR A 403 -19.33 -53.45 -1.07
N THR A 404 -20.40 -54.21 -1.30
CA THR A 404 -21.80 -53.72 -1.33
C THR A 404 -22.74 -54.50 -0.40
N GLY A 405 -22.16 -55.24 0.55
CA GLY A 405 -22.81 -56.35 1.26
C GLY A 405 -22.36 -57.71 0.73
N THR A 406 -22.01 -57.80 -0.56
CA THR A 406 -21.23 -58.89 -1.16
C THR A 406 -19.93 -58.36 -1.75
N VAL A 407 -18.90 -59.22 -1.84
CA VAL A 407 -17.62 -58.87 -2.46
C VAL A 407 -17.73 -59.06 -3.97
N LEU A 408 -17.63 -57.96 -4.72
CA LEU A 408 -17.65 -57.97 -6.18
C LEU A 408 -16.26 -57.65 -6.74
N SER A 409 -15.75 -58.49 -7.65
CA SER A 409 -14.46 -58.23 -8.31
C SER A 409 -14.65 -57.30 -9.51
N THR A 410 -14.00 -56.15 -9.51
CA THR A 410 -14.21 -55.08 -10.50
C THR A 410 -12.91 -54.40 -10.92
N LYS A 411 -12.97 -53.51 -11.91
CA LYS A 411 -11.87 -52.71 -12.43
C LYS A 411 -12.22 -51.22 -12.38
N ALA A 412 -11.21 -50.38 -12.18
CA ALA A 412 -11.37 -48.94 -12.27
C ALA A 412 -11.59 -48.56 -13.74
N HIS A 413 -12.59 -47.73 -14.00
CA HIS A 413 -12.92 -47.25 -15.34
C HIS A 413 -12.36 -45.85 -15.59
N ALA A 414 -12.65 -44.92 -14.68
CA ALA A 414 -12.16 -43.54 -14.71
C ALA A 414 -12.18 -42.93 -13.30
N ILE A 415 -11.36 -41.91 -13.06
CA ILE A 415 -11.42 -41.09 -11.85
C ILE A 415 -11.79 -39.67 -12.23
N GLY A 416 -12.86 -39.15 -11.63
CA GLY A 416 -13.23 -37.74 -11.71
C GLY A 416 -12.81 -36.99 -10.45
N ASN A 417 -12.34 -35.76 -10.58
CA ASN A 417 -12.01 -34.88 -9.47
C ASN A 417 -12.74 -33.56 -9.64
N LEU A 418 -13.42 -33.10 -8.59
CA LEU A 418 -13.98 -31.76 -8.51
C LEU A 418 -13.38 -31.06 -7.29
N ASN A 419 -12.65 -29.98 -7.49
CA ASN A 419 -11.94 -29.30 -6.41
C ASN A 419 -12.18 -27.79 -6.41
N VAL A 420 -12.11 -27.22 -5.22
CA VAL A 420 -11.95 -25.78 -5.01
C VAL A 420 -10.63 -25.52 -4.31
N GLY A 421 -9.94 -24.44 -4.65
CA GLY A 421 -8.61 -24.18 -4.11
C GLY A 421 -8.24 -22.72 -4.03
N TYR A 422 -7.07 -22.48 -3.44
CA TYR A 422 -6.44 -21.18 -3.35
C TYR A 422 -5.08 -21.24 -4.06
N ARG A 423 -4.80 -20.24 -4.90
CA ARG A 423 -3.52 -20.07 -5.60
C ARG A 423 -2.88 -18.75 -5.25
N TYR A 424 -1.57 -18.79 -5.05
CA TYR A 424 -0.69 -17.64 -4.95
C TYR A 424 0.37 -17.65 -6.05
N THR A 425 0.47 -16.55 -6.81
CA THR A 425 1.36 -16.43 -7.97
C THR A 425 2.53 -15.50 -7.69
N SER A 426 3.76 -16.01 -7.77
CA SER A 426 4.98 -15.19 -7.68
C SER A 426 5.56 -14.94 -9.08
N LYS A 427 5.83 -13.69 -9.43
CA LYS A 427 6.58 -13.37 -10.66
C LYS A 427 8.07 -13.49 -10.35
N LEU A 428 8.75 -14.45 -10.98
CA LEU A 428 10.19 -14.66 -10.79
C LEU A 428 11.01 -13.76 -11.72
N SER A 429 10.56 -13.57 -12.95
CA SER A 429 11.19 -12.67 -13.93
C SER A 429 10.17 -12.24 -15.01
N GLN A 430 10.62 -11.58 -16.08
CA GLN A 430 9.74 -11.26 -17.20
C GLN A 430 9.24 -12.57 -17.84
N ASN A 431 7.92 -12.75 -17.85
CA ASN A 431 7.23 -13.94 -18.37
C ASN A 431 7.42 -15.25 -17.59
N ILE A 432 8.18 -15.28 -16.48
CA ILE A 432 8.31 -16.48 -15.62
C ILE A 432 7.51 -16.29 -14.34
N TYR A 433 6.58 -17.22 -14.10
CA TYR A 433 5.68 -17.22 -12.95
C TYR A 433 5.80 -18.54 -12.20
N TRP A 434 5.69 -18.47 -10.87
CA TRP A 434 5.67 -19.60 -9.97
C TRP A 434 4.40 -19.56 -9.14
N ASP A 435 3.48 -20.47 -9.45
CA ASP A 435 2.19 -20.61 -8.79
C ASP A 435 2.28 -21.71 -7.73
N ASN A 436 1.90 -21.39 -6.49
CA ASN A 436 1.71 -22.36 -5.43
C ASN A 436 0.22 -22.43 -5.09
N TYR A 437 -0.33 -23.62 -4.95
CA TYR A 437 -1.76 -23.77 -4.68
C TYR A 437 -2.07 -24.99 -3.81
N THR A 438 -3.21 -24.90 -3.14
CA THR A 438 -3.83 -26.02 -2.44
C THR A 438 -5.29 -26.13 -2.88
N LYS A 439 -5.77 -27.35 -3.09
CA LYS A 439 -7.13 -27.67 -3.49
C LYS A 439 -7.72 -28.68 -2.51
N ILE A 440 -9.01 -28.56 -2.22
CA ILE A 440 -9.80 -29.57 -1.50
C ILE A 440 -11.02 -29.91 -2.36
N GLY A 441 -11.49 -31.14 -2.26
CA GLY A 441 -12.57 -31.57 -3.15
C GLY A 441 -13.02 -33.00 -2.93
N ILE A 442 -13.64 -33.53 -3.98
CA ILE A 442 -14.15 -34.89 -4.04
C ILE A 442 -13.51 -35.59 -5.24
N SER A 443 -13.04 -36.81 -5.01
CA SER A 443 -12.53 -37.71 -6.04
C SER A 443 -13.44 -38.93 -6.14
N ALA A 444 -13.89 -39.24 -7.34
CA ALA A 444 -14.83 -40.31 -7.62
C ALA A 444 -14.17 -41.36 -8.52
N ILE A 445 -13.97 -42.58 -8.02
CA ILE A 445 -13.56 -43.72 -8.86
C ILE A 445 -14.80 -44.41 -9.37
N THR A 446 -14.99 -44.41 -10.70
CA THR A 446 -16.03 -45.20 -11.36
C THR A 446 -15.50 -46.59 -11.67
N THR A 447 -16.37 -47.60 -11.57
CA THR A 447 -16.02 -48.99 -11.86
C THR A 447 -16.71 -49.48 -13.13
N ASN A 448 -16.26 -50.61 -13.67
CA ASN A 448 -16.92 -51.25 -14.82
C ASN A 448 -18.13 -52.12 -14.46
N LEU A 449 -18.52 -52.20 -13.17
CA LEU A 449 -19.72 -52.91 -12.75
C LEU A 449 -20.96 -52.08 -13.06
N LYS A 450 -21.93 -52.71 -13.73
CA LYS A 450 -23.27 -52.15 -13.93
C LYS A 450 -24.13 -52.47 -12.72
N LYS A 451 -24.94 -51.52 -12.26
CA LYS A 451 -25.98 -51.77 -11.27
C LYS A 451 -27.11 -52.56 -11.96
N GLU A 452 -27.51 -53.69 -11.38
CA GLU A 452 -28.69 -54.42 -11.86
C GLU A 452 -29.93 -53.53 -11.69
N ASP A 453 -30.77 -53.48 -12.73
CA ASP A 453 -31.88 -52.54 -12.92
C ASP A 453 -32.66 -52.25 -11.63
N LYS A 454 -32.41 -51.10 -11.02
CA LYS A 454 -33.33 -50.52 -10.05
C LYS A 454 -34.44 -49.83 -10.81
N LYS A 455 -35.67 -50.02 -10.31
CA LYS A 455 -36.94 -49.42 -10.78
C LYS A 455 -36.70 -48.01 -11.36
N LYS A 456 -37.33 -47.73 -12.51
CA LYS A 456 -37.29 -46.52 -13.38
C LYS A 456 -37.25 -45.11 -12.72
N ASN A 457 -37.28 -44.98 -11.40
CA ASN A 457 -37.32 -43.72 -10.67
C ASN A 457 -36.01 -43.34 -9.95
N ASP A 458 -34.99 -44.22 -9.91
CA ASP A 458 -33.68 -43.85 -9.36
C ASP A 458 -32.85 -43.15 -10.46
N GLN A 459 -32.70 -41.83 -10.36
CA GLN A 459 -31.88 -41.00 -11.29
C GLN A 459 -30.35 -41.20 -11.11
N GLY A 460 -29.93 -42.24 -10.39
CA GLY A 460 -28.52 -42.53 -10.13
C GLY A 460 -27.83 -43.25 -11.29
N GLY A 461 -26.60 -42.87 -11.63
CA GLY A 461 -25.85 -43.44 -12.75
C GLY A 461 -25.70 -44.97 -12.70
N ASN A 462 -25.61 -45.57 -13.90
CA ASN A 462 -25.63 -47.03 -14.14
C ASN A 462 -24.43 -47.81 -13.58
N THR A 463 -23.41 -47.14 -13.06
CA THR A 463 -22.17 -47.76 -12.56
C THR A 463 -21.98 -47.52 -11.08
N TYR A 464 -21.28 -48.44 -10.41
CA TYR A 464 -20.83 -48.22 -9.04
C TYR A 464 -19.66 -47.23 -9.01
N SER A 465 -19.69 -46.30 -8.04
CA SER A 465 -18.62 -45.35 -7.75
C SER A 465 -18.18 -45.44 -6.28
N VAL A 466 -16.96 -44.99 -6.00
CA VAL A 466 -16.54 -44.63 -4.65
C VAL A 466 -16.09 -43.18 -4.66
N ASP A 467 -16.72 -42.39 -3.81
CA ASP A 467 -16.42 -40.99 -3.64
C ASP A 467 -15.64 -40.80 -2.33
N VAL A 468 -14.52 -40.09 -2.41
CA VAL A 468 -13.68 -39.77 -1.25
C VAL A 468 -13.33 -38.30 -1.25
N PHE A 469 -13.16 -37.75 -0.06
CA PHE A 469 -12.50 -36.46 0.10
C PHE A 469 -11.10 -36.51 -0.49
N ASN A 470 -10.70 -35.47 -1.20
CA ASN A 470 -9.32 -35.31 -1.65
C ASN A 470 -8.73 -33.98 -1.18
N TRP A 471 -7.41 -33.98 -1.03
CA TRP A 471 -6.63 -32.79 -0.77
C TRP A 471 -5.42 -32.80 -1.71
N ILE A 472 -5.17 -31.68 -2.36
CA ILE A 472 -4.08 -31.52 -3.32
C ILE A 472 -3.24 -30.33 -2.91
N ILE A 473 -1.92 -30.50 -2.92
CA ILE A 473 -0.95 -29.41 -2.85
C ILE A 473 -0.09 -29.46 -4.10
N GLY A 474 0.12 -28.31 -4.73
CA GLY A 474 0.79 -28.26 -6.01
C GLY A 474 1.57 -27.00 -6.26
N THR A 475 2.50 -27.13 -7.19
CA THR A 475 3.30 -26.05 -7.76
C THR A 475 3.19 -26.07 -9.27
N HIS A 476 3.26 -24.90 -9.88
CA HIS A 476 3.24 -24.72 -11.33
C HIS A 476 4.24 -23.65 -11.73
N PHE A 477 5.18 -24.02 -12.61
CA PHE A 477 6.18 -23.11 -13.18
C PHE A 477 5.77 -22.80 -14.61
N ARG A 478 5.50 -21.53 -14.89
CA ARG A 478 4.96 -21.06 -16.16
C ARG A 478 5.87 -20.07 -16.85
N PHE A 479 6.14 -20.31 -18.13
CA PHE A 479 6.73 -19.36 -19.07
C PHE A 479 5.68 -18.91 -20.09
N LYS A 480 5.27 -17.64 -20.03
CA LYS A 480 4.13 -17.10 -20.79
C LYS A 480 2.85 -17.92 -20.57
N GLN A 481 2.40 -18.67 -21.57
CA GLN A 481 1.20 -19.50 -21.53
C GLN A 481 1.52 -20.96 -21.21
N GLY A 482 2.75 -21.44 -21.44
CA GLY A 482 3.12 -22.83 -21.21
C GLY A 482 3.81 -23.03 -19.86
N GLY A 483 3.58 -24.18 -19.22
CA GLY A 483 4.22 -24.47 -17.93
C GLY A 483 4.32 -25.95 -17.62
N ILE A 484 5.08 -26.26 -16.57
CA ILE A 484 5.13 -27.57 -15.94
C ILE A 484 4.46 -27.51 -14.58
N PHE A 485 3.69 -28.54 -14.23
CA PHE A 485 3.08 -28.63 -12.91
C PHE A 485 3.53 -29.90 -12.19
N PHE A 486 3.53 -29.82 -10.86
CA PHE A 486 3.77 -30.94 -9.97
C PHE A 486 2.79 -30.84 -8.80
N GLU A 487 1.99 -31.86 -8.61
CA GLU A 487 0.96 -31.95 -7.57
C GLU A 487 1.13 -33.23 -6.76
N TYR A 488 0.91 -33.13 -5.47
CA TYR A 488 0.68 -34.27 -4.59
C TYR A 488 -0.80 -34.30 -4.21
N GLN A 489 -1.46 -35.42 -4.49
CA GLN A 489 -2.84 -35.66 -4.12
C GLN A 489 -2.91 -36.70 -3.01
N PHE A 490 -3.69 -36.41 -1.97
CA PHE A 490 -4.12 -37.35 -0.96
C PHE A 490 -5.62 -37.65 -1.14
N ALA A 491 -5.98 -38.93 -1.29
CA ALA A 491 -7.36 -39.41 -1.48
C ALA A 491 -7.49 -40.81 -0.82
N PRO A 492 -8.12 -40.93 0.36
CA PRO A 492 -8.00 -42.11 1.21
C PRO A 492 -8.99 -43.24 0.85
N TYR A 493 -8.80 -43.85 -0.33
CA TYR A 493 -9.68 -44.91 -0.82
C TYR A 493 -9.76 -46.14 0.10
N GLY A 494 -8.69 -46.45 0.82
CA GLY A 494 -8.64 -47.58 1.77
C GLY A 494 -9.41 -47.38 3.07
N LYS A 495 -10.05 -46.23 3.29
CA LYS A 495 -10.95 -45.98 4.44
C LYS A 495 -12.43 -45.86 4.04
N SER A 496 -12.76 -46.10 2.78
CA SER A 496 -14.15 -46.10 2.33
C SER A 496 -14.84 -47.43 2.66
N GLU A 497 -16.15 -47.41 2.88
CA GLU A 497 -16.94 -48.62 3.15
C GLU A 497 -16.97 -49.62 1.99
N HIS A 498 -16.49 -49.21 0.80
CA HIS A 498 -16.67 -49.94 -0.45
C HIS A 498 -15.35 -50.43 -1.09
N LEU A 499 -14.18 -50.03 -0.59
CA LEU A 499 -12.87 -50.37 -1.16
C LEU A 499 -11.82 -50.70 -0.08
N ASP A 500 -11.19 -51.87 -0.20
CA ASP A 500 -9.99 -52.23 0.57
C ASP A 500 -8.76 -52.19 -0.34
N VAL A 501 -8.38 -50.98 -0.74
CA VAL A 501 -7.24 -50.73 -1.62
C VAL A 501 -6.26 -49.86 -0.86
N GLY A 502 -5.28 -50.50 -0.21
CA GLY A 502 -4.34 -49.85 0.70
C GLY A 502 -3.40 -48.84 0.01
N GLY A 503 -3.91 -47.64 -0.25
CA GLY A 503 -3.16 -46.51 -0.79
C GLY A 503 -4.04 -45.27 -0.79
N ASN A 504 -3.42 -44.13 -0.46
CA ASN A 504 -4.15 -42.87 -0.23
C ASN A 504 -3.53 -41.70 -1.00
N SER A 505 -2.65 -41.93 -1.97
CA SER A 505 -1.80 -40.86 -2.50
C SER A 505 -1.36 -41.06 -3.94
N ALA A 506 -1.20 -39.96 -4.66
CA ALA A 506 -0.64 -39.93 -6.00
C ALA A 506 0.18 -38.67 -6.23
N ILE A 507 1.14 -38.77 -7.16
CA ILE A 507 1.85 -37.63 -7.74
C ILE A 507 1.25 -37.37 -9.12
N LEU A 508 0.95 -36.11 -9.41
CA LEU A 508 0.53 -35.68 -10.74
C LEU A 508 1.57 -34.73 -11.29
N THR A 509 1.99 -34.96 -12.52
CA THR A 509 3.00 -34.12 -13.17
C THR A 509 2.77 -34.06 -14.67
N GLY A 510 3.11 -32.95 -15.29
CA GLY A 510 2.95 -32.79 -16.72
C GLY A 510 3.06 -31.36 -17.20
N LEU A 511 2.44 -31.13 -18.36
CA LEU A 511 2.40 -29.85 -19.03
C LEU A 511 1.09 -29.13 -18.76
N SER A 512 1.15 -27.82 -18.84
CA SER A 512 0.00 -26.94 -18.62
C SER A 512 0.02 -25.81 -19.62
N PHE A 513 -1.17 -25.36 -20.00
CA PHE A 513 -1.37 -24.24 -20.90
C PHE A 513 -2.42 -23.29 -20.32
N SER A 514 -2.08 -22.01 -20.26
CA SER A 514 -2.80 -20.94 -19.58
C SER A 514 -3.38 -19.96 -20.60
N PHE A 515 -4.67 -19.66 -20.48
CA PHE A 515 -5.43 -18.74 -21.34
C PHE A 515 -5.76 -17.42 -20.65
#